data_AF-A0A1F8V6Z5-F1
#
_entry.id   AF-A0A1F8V6Z5-F1
#
_cell.length_a   1.000
_cell.length_b   1.000
_cell.length_c   1.000
_cell.angle_alpha   90.00
_cell.angle_beta   90.00
_cell.angle_gamma   90.00
#
_symmetry.space_group_name_H-M   'P 1'
#
loop_
_entity.id
_entity.type
_entity.pdbx_description
1 polymer ?
#
loop_
_entity_poly.entity_id
_entity_poly.type
_entity_poly.pdbx_seq_one_letter_code
_entity_poly.pdbx_strand_id
1 'polypeptide(L)'
;MKDFWNFIQLIIAAIGGWLGYFLGGWDGFLYALVAFVIIDYITGVMCAILDKKLSSEVGFRGIFKKVLIFALVGIGHIIDSKVIGEGFVLRTAVIFFYLSNEGVSILENVSHIGLPVPQKLKEVLKQLHDQNEKED
;
A
#
# COMPACT_ATOMS: atom_id res chain seq x y z
N MET A 1 -24.14 24.23 -13.34
CA MET A 1 -22.72 24.02 -12.96
C MET A 1 -22.55 23.74 -11.48
N LYS A 2 -23.10 24.57 -10.57
CA LYS A 2 -23.00 24.32 -9.11
C LYS A 2 -23.62 22.98 -8.69
N ASP A 3 -24.76 22.60 -9.27
CA ASP A 3 -25.41 21.32 -8.95
C ASP A 3 -24.59 20.10 -9.38
N PHE A 4 -23.87 20.21 -10.49
CA PHE A 4 -22.95 19.16 -10.96
C PHE A 4 -21.76 18.99 -10.01
N TRP A 5 -21.16 20.10 -9.55
CA TRP A 5 -20.09 20.07 -8.55
C TRP A 5 -20.55 19.51 -7.20
N ASN A 6 -21.73 19.93 -6.73
CA ASN A 6 -22.32 19.42 -5.49
C ASN A 6 -22.60 17.91 -5.58
N PHE A 7 -23.06 17.42 -6.73
CA PHE A 7 -23.28 16.00 -6.95
C PHE A 7 -21.99 15.18 -6.88
N ILE A 8 -20.90 15.66 -7.51
CA ILE A 8 -19.58 15.03 -7.41
C ILE A 8 -19.09 15.00 -5.96
N GLN A 9 -19.20 16.14 -5.25
CA GLN A 9 -18.82 16.22 -3.84
C GLN A 9 -19.59 15.24 -2.97
N LEU A 10 -20.90 15.08 -3.21
CA LEU A 10 -21.74 14.13 -2.50
C LEU A 10 -21.25 12.69 -2.71
N ILE A 11 -20.94 12.31 -3.95
CA ILE A 11 -20.41 10.97 -4.25
C ILE A 11 -19.08 10.74 -3.55
N ILE A 12 -18.15 11.70 -3.65
CA ILE A 12 -16.83 11.59 -3.00
C ILE A 12 -16.98 11.49 -1.48
N ALA A 13 -17.84 12.30 -0.88
CA ALA A 13 -18.09 12.27 0.56
C ALA A 13 -18.73 10.95 0.99
N ALA A 14 -19.69 10.42 0.21
CA ALA A 14 -20.32 9.14 0.50
C ALA A 14 -19.33 7.97 0.40
N ILE A 15 -18.52 7.93 -0.67
CA ILE A 15 -17.48 6.91 -0.85
C ILE A 15 -16.41 7.05 0.24
N GLY A 16 -15.94 8.26 0.53
CA GLY A 16 -14.94 8.51 1.55
C GLY A 16 -15.44 8.14 2.95
N GLY A 17 -16.69 8.49 3.27
CA GLY A 17 -17.33 8.11 4.53
C GLY A 17 -17.48 6.60 4.67
N TRP A 18 -17.91 5.92 3.60
CA TRP A 18 -18.01 4.46 3.59
C TRP A 18 -16.64 3.77 3.70
N LEU A 19 -15.63 4.25 2.97
CA LEU A 19 -14.26 3.74 3.04
C LEU A 19 -13.66 3.94 4.44
N GLY A 20 -13.84 5.12 5.02
CA GLY A 20 -13.38 5.41 6.39
C GLY A 20 -14.02 4.46 7.41
N TYR A 21 -15.31 4.18 7.26
CA TYR A 21 -16.00 3.19 8.08
C TYR A 21 -15.48 1.75 7.82
N PHE A 22 -15.36 1.34 6.57
CA PHE A 22 -14.91 0.00 6.17
C PHE A 22 -13.48 -0.31 6.64
N LEU A 23 -12.59 0.68 6.61
CA LEU A 23 -11.20 0.56 7.06
C LEU A 23 -11.04 0.66 8.58
N GLY A 24 -12.13 0.87 9.34
CA GLY A 24 -12.08 0.95 10.80
C GLY A 24 -11.58 2.27 11.35
N GLY A 25 -11.76 3.36 10.60
CA GLY A 25 -11.39 4.72 11.00
C GLY A 25 -10.01 5.16 10.53
N TRP A 26 -9.77 6.47 10.67
CA TRP A 26 -8.52 7.14 10.29
C TRP A 26 -7.64 7.36 11.52
N ASP A 27 -6.71 6.43 11.74
CA ASP A 27 -5.71 6.50 12.81
C ASP A 27 -4.28 6.59 12.26
N GLY A 28 -3.30 6.69 13.17
CA GLY A 28 -1.90 6.81 12.79
C GLY A 28 -1.37 5.62 11.99
N PHE A 29 -1.89 4.41 12.23
CA PHE A 29 -1.48 3.21 11.50
C PHE A 29 -1.98 3.23 10.06
N LEU A 30 -3.26 3.56 9.85
CA LEU A 30 -3.80 3.69 8.49
C LEU A 30 -3.13 4.83 7.74
N TYR A 31 -2.88 5.97 8.40
CA TYR A 31 -2.12 7.08 7.84
C TYR A 31 -0.73 6.65 7.36
N ALA A 32 0.02 5.92 8.21
CA ALA A 32 1.35 5.43 7.86
C ALA A 32 1.29 4.50 6.64
N LEU A 33 0.32 3.58 6.59
CA LEU A 33 0.16 2.66 5.46
C LEU A 33 -0.11 3.41 4.16
N VAL A 34 -1.02 4.39 4.18
CA VAL A 34 -1.30 5.24 3.00
C VAL A 34 -0.04 5.97 2.54
N ALA A 35 0.72 6.56 3.47
CA ALA A 35 1.96 7.24 3.15
C ALA A 35 2.98 6.29 2.50
N PHE A 36 3.16 5.08 3.05
CA PHE A 36 4.08 4.09 2.51
C PHE A 36 3.67 3.63 1.11
N VAL A 37 2.39 3.32 0.89
CA VAL A 37 1.88 2.95 -0.44
C VAL A 37 2.11 4.05 -1.47
N ILE A 38 1.90 5.32 -1.10
CA ILE A 38 2.14 6.47 -2.00
C ILE A 38 3.62 6.60 -2.32
N ILE A 39 4.49 6.54 -1.30
CA ILE A 39 5.94 6.64 -1.49
C ILE A 39 6.45 5.48 -2.35
N ASP A 40 5.99 4.26 -2.08
CA ASP A 40 6.34 3.09 -2.86
C ASP A 40 5.98 3.27 -4.34
N TYR A 41 4.74 3.68 -4.63
CA TYR A 41 4.31 3.92 -6.01
C TYR A 41 5.15 4.99 -6.70
N ILE A 42 5.45 6.11 -6.02
CA ILE A 42 6.29 7.18 -6.57
C ILE A 42 7.70 6.65 -6.85
N THR A 43 8.33 5.96 -5.90
CA THR A 43 9.69 5.42 -6.05
C THR A 43 9.77 4.34 -7.13
N GLY A 44 8.75 3.48 -7.26
CA GLY A 44 8.66 2.49 -8.32
C GLY A 44 8.51 3.13 -9.71
N VAL A 45 7.69 4.18 -9.83
CA VAL A 45 7.58 4.96 -11.07
C VAL A 45 8.92 5.63 -11.41
N MET A 46 9.62 6.20 -10.43
CA MET A 46 10.97 6.76 -10.64
C MET A 46 11.95 5.71 -11.18
N CYS A 47 11.96 4.50 -10.62
CA CYS A 47 12.78 3.39 -11.14
C CYS A 47 12.43 3.05 -12.59
N ALA A 48 11.15 2.91 -12.92
CA ALA A 48 10.70 2.59 -14.28
C ALA A 48 11.07 3.68 -15.31
N ILE A 49 11.08 4.96 -14.89
CA ILE A 49 11.56 6.08 -15.70
C ILE A 49 13.06 5.95 -15.97
N LEU A 50 13.86 5.70 -14.93
CA LEU A 50 15.32 5.57 -15.06
C LEU A 50 15.71 4.40 -15.99
N ASP A 51 14.97 3.30 -15.89
CA ASP A 51 15.17 2.12 -16.75
C ASP A 51 14.64 2.31 -18.17
N LYS A 52 13.93 3.41 -18.45
CA LYS A 52 13.19 3.66 -19.70
C LYS A 52 12.20 2.53 -20.04
N LYS A 53 11.71 1.81 -19.03
CA LYS A 53 10.78 0.67 -19.13
C LYS A 53 9.42 1.02 -18.54
N LEU A 54 8.89 2.19 -18.90
CA LEU A 54 7.55 2.58 -18.51
C LEU A 54 6.52 1.74 -19.24
N SER A 55 5.96 0.74 -18.56
CA SER A 55 4.80 -0.02 -19.02
C SER A 55 3.60 0.29 -18.14
N SER A 56 2.51 0.73 -18.78
CA SER A 56 1.23 0.97 -18.12
C SER A 56 0.63 -0.31 -17.53
N GLU A 57 0.90 -1.47 -18.13
CA GLU A 57 0.48 -2.78 -17.62
C GLU A 57 1.12 -3.10 -16.26
N VAL A 58 2.43 -2.84 -16.15
CA VAL A 58 3.18 -3.02 -14.90
C VAL A 58 2.67 -2.05 -13.83
N GLY A 59 2.47 -0.78 -14.20
CA GLY A 59 1.90 0.24 -13.31
C GLY A 59 0.49 -0.11 -12.82
N PHE A 60 -0.37 -0.60 -13.72
CA PHE A 60 -1.74 -1.02 -13.37
C PHE A 60 -1.73 -2.23 -12.43
N ARG A 61 -0.87 -3.23 -12.68
CA ARG A 61 -0.69 -4.37 -11.77
C ARG A 61 -0.20 -3.91 -10.40
N GLY A 62 0.67 -2.90 -10.34
CA GLY A 62 1.10 -2.26 -9.10
C GLY A 62 -0.07 -1.67 -8.32
N ILE A 63 -0.86 -0.79 -8.95
CA ILE A 63 -2.04 -0.17 -8.32
C ILE A 63 -3.06 -1.22 -7.86
N PHE A 64 -3.32 -2.23 -8.67
CA PHE A 64 -4.24 -3.31 -8.31
C PHE A 64 -3.82 -4.02 -7.02
N LYS A 65 -2.52 -4.34 -6.86
CA LYS A 65 -1.99 -4.89 -5.61
C LYS A 65 -2.24 -3.95 -4.43
N LYS A 66 -2.00 -2.63 -4.58
CA LYS A 66 -2.23 -1.66 -3.50
C LYS A 66 -3.71 -1.54 -3.11
N VAL A 67 -4.64 -1.65 -4.06
CA VAL A 67 -6.09 -1.68 -3.75
C VAL A 67 -6.45 -2.91 -2.92
N LEU A 68 -5.86 -4.07 -3.23
CA LEU A 68 -6.08 -5.31 -2.45
C LEU A 68 -5.55 -5.19 -1.01
N ILE A 69 -4.47 -4.44 -0.78
CA ILE A 69 -3.98 -4.16 0.58
C ILE A 69 -5.07 -3.52 1.42
N PHE A 70 -5.70 -2.45 0.93
CA PHE A 70 -6.78 -1.77 1.67
C PHE A 70 -8.02 -2.65 1.82
N ALA A 71 -8.34 -3.49 0.83
CA ALA A 71 -9.41 -4.47 0.96
C ALA A 71 -9.15 -5.45 2.12
N LEU A 72 -7.92 -5.95 2.25
CA LEU A 72 -7.53 -6.85 3.33
C LEU A 72 -7.51 -6.16 4.70
N VAL A 73 -7.11 -4.88 4.78
CA VAL A 73 -7.23 -4.09 6.00
C VAL A 73 -8.69 -3.97 6.45
N GLY A 74 -9.60 -3.70 5.52
CA GLY A 74 -11.04 -3.64 5.82
C GLY A 74 -11.63 -5.00 6.21
N ILE A 75 -11.16 -6.09 5.60
CA ILE A 75 -11.52 -7.45 6.04
C ILE A 75 -11.05 -7.69 7.48
N GLY A 76 -9.80 -7.32 7.81
CA GLY A 76 -9.27 -7.40 9.17
C GLY A 76 -10.13 -6.62 10.16
N HIS A 77 -10.54 -5.40 9.80
CA HIS A 77 -11.46 -4.60 10.61
C HIS A 77 -12.83 -5.26 10.80
N ILE A 78 -13.41 -5.84 9.75
CA ILE A 78 -14.70 -6.54 9.84
C ILE A 78 -14.58 -7.74 10.78
N ILE A 79 -13.49 -8.51 10.70
CA ILE A 79 -13.30 -9.66 11.59
C ILE A 79 -13.17 -9.20 13.04
N ASP A 80 -12.33 -8.19 13.31
CA ASP A 80 -12.19 -7.62 14.65
C ASP A 80 -13.54 -7.14 15.20
N SER A 81 -14.29 -6.36 14.41
CA SER A 81 -15.52 -5.70 14.88
C SER A 81 -16.78 -6.57 14.87
N LYS A 82 -16.86 -7.60 14.02
CA LYS A 82 -18.07 -8.43 13.84
C LYS A 82 -17.92 -9.87 14.32
N VAL A 83 -16.70 -10.41 14.34
CA VAL A 83 -16.47 -11.82 14.70
C VAL A 83 -15.84 -11.92 16.09
N ILE A 84 -14.76 -11.17 16.34
CA ILE A 84 -14.06 -11.19 17.62
C ILE A 84 -14.82 -10.35 18.65
N GLY A 85 -15.34 -9.19 18.23
CA GLY A 85 -16.15 -8.31 19.06
C GLY A 85 -15.36 -7.38 19.98
N GLU A 86 -14.03 -7.46 19.97
CA GLU A 86 -13.16 -6.56 20.74
C GLU A 86 -11.86 -6.22 19.99
N GLY A 87 -11.48 -4.94 20.03
CA GLY A 87 -10.16 -4.45 19.62
C GLY A 87 -9.99 -4.20 18.12
N PHE A 88 -8.72 -4.01 17.73
CA PHE A 88 -8.27 -3.76 16.36
C PHE A 88 -7.06 -4.65 16.01
N VAL A 89 -6.95 -5.82 16.65
CA VAL A 89 -5.72 -6.62 16.62
C VAL A 89 -5.43 -7.11 15.20
N LEU A 90 -6.41 -7.68 14.49
CA LEU A 90 -6.19 -8.20 13.14
C LEU A 90 -6.02 -7.07 12.14
N ARG A 91 -6.83 -6.02 12.20
CA ARG A 91 -6.68 -4.81 11.37
C ARG A 91 -5.27 -4.26 11.50
N THR A 92 -4.80 -4.06 12.72
CA THR A 92 -3.47 -3.52 12.98
C THR A 92 -2.38 -4.49 12.51
N ALA A 93 -2.52 -5.79 12.76
CA ALA A 93 -1.56 -6.79 12.27
C ALA A 93 -1.43 -6.79 10.74
N VAL A 94 -2.56 -6.73 10.02
CA VAL A 94 -2.58 -6.63 8.55
C VAL A 94 -1.92 -5.33 8.08
N ILE A 95 -2.18 -4.21 8.75
CA ILE A 95 -1.51 -2.93 8.45
C ILE A 95 0.01 -3.05 8.63
N PHE A 96 0.49 -3.62 9.75
CA PHE A 96 1.93 -3.78 9.99
C PHE A 96 2.61 -4.73 9.00
N PHE A 97 1.91 -5.79 8.60
CA PHE A 97 2.39 -6.70 7.55
C PHE A 97 2.60 -5.94 6.25
N TYR A 98 1.61 -5.16 5.80
CA TYR A 98 1.74 -4.42 4.55
C TYR A 98 2.67 -3.21 4.66
N LEU A 99 2.76 -2.54 5.80
CA LEU A 99 3.80 -1.54 6.05
C LEU A 99 5.21 -2.13 5.84
N SER A 100 5.43 -3.36 6.30
CA SER A 100 6.70 -4.06 6.11
C SER A 100 6.93 -4.39 4.64
N ASN A 101 5.91 -4.88 3.92
CA ASN A 101 6.01 -5.16 2.48
C ASN A 101 6.29 -3.91 1.65
N GLU A 102 5.59 -2.81 1.91
CA GLU A 102 5.83 -1.52 1.25
C GLU A 102 7.20 -0.97 1.63
N GLY A 103 7.63 -1.10 2.88
CA GLY A 103 8.95 -0.68 3.34
C GLY A 103 10.08 -1.41 2.62
N VAL A 104 9.95 -2.73 2.43
CA VAL A 104 10.90 -3.55 1.65
C VAL A 104 10.96 -3.08 0.20
N SER A 105 9.81 -2.90 -0.45
CA SER A 105 9.71 -2.41 -1.83
C SER A 105 10.33 -1.02 -2.00
N ILE A 106 10.10 -0.10 -1.06
CA ILE A 106 10.74 1.23 -1.05
C ILE A 106 12.26 1.09 -0.95
N LEU A 107 12.78 0.23 -0.07
CA LEU A 107 14.23 0.04 0.10
C LEU A 107 14.87 -0.53 -1.17
N GLU A 108 14.19 -1.44 -1.86
CA GLU A 108 14.62 -1.96 -3.16
C GLU A 108 14.69 -0.84 -4.20
N ASN A 109 13.62 -0.06 -4.35
CA ASN A 109 13.56 1.07 -5.29
C ASN A 109 14.64 2.12 -5.00
N VAL A 110 14.83 2.48 -3.73
CA VAL A 110 15.84 3.44 -3.27
C VAL A 110 17.26 2.93 -3.57
N SER A 111 17.54 1.66 -3.30
CA SER A 111 18.81 1.02 -3.63
C SER A 111 19.05 1.01 -5.15
N HIS A 112 17.99 0.79 -5.93
CA HIS A 112 18.05 0.78 -7.40
C HIS A 112 18.29 2.16 -8.00
N ILE A 113 17.70 3.21 -7.43
CA ILE A 113 17.94 4.62 -7.81
C ILE A 113 19.38 5.07 -7.50
N GLY A 114 20.11 4.32 -6.65
CA GLY A 114 21.51 4.58 -6.32
C GLY A 114 21.74 5.31 -5.00
N LEU A 115 20.72 5.39 -4.13
CA LEU A 115 20.88 5.90 -2.78
C LEU A 115 21.70 4.91 -1.92
N PRO A 116 22.57 5.42 -1.03
CA PRO A 116 23.43 4.57 -0.21
C PRO A 116 22.61 3.82 0.84
N VAL A 117 22.40 2.52 0.61
CA VAL A 117 21.79 1.58 1.56
C VAL A 117 22.87 0.67 2.14
N PRO A 118 22.90 0.41 3.46
CA PRO A 118 23.86 -0.49 4.10
C PRO A 118 23.93 -1.87 3.43
N GLN A 119 25.14 -2.40 3.24
CA GLN A 119 25.36 -3.69 2.56
C GLN A 119 24.56 -4.85 3.17
N LYS A 120 24.49 -4.93 4.51
CA LYS A 120 23.70 -5.97 5.20
C LYS A 120 22.22 -5.93 4.82
N LEU A 121 21.64 -4.73 4.64
CA LEU A 121 20.25 -4.59 4.20
C LEU A 121 20.10 -5.02 2.74
N LYS A 122 21.04 -4.63 1.86
CA LYS A 122 21.03 -5.07 0.45
C LYS A 122 21.11 -6.59 0.31
N GLU A 123 21.93 -7.24 1.12
CA GLU A 123 22.08 -8.71 1.12
C GLU A 123 20.77 -9.40 1.53
N VAL A 124 20.10 -8.91 2.57
CA VAL A 124 18.80 -9.44 3.01
C VAL A 124 17.73 -9.24 1.94
N LEU A 125 17.65 -8.05 1.34
CA LEU A 125 16.70 -7.77 0.26
C LEU A 125 16.93 -8.69 -0.94
N LYS A 126 18.19 -8.91 -1.33
CA LYS A 126 18.53 -9.83 -2.42
C LYS A 126 18.09 -11.27 -2.12
N GLN A 127 18.30 -11.75 -0.90
CA GLN A 127 17.84 -13.09 -0.51
C GLN A 127 16.32 -13.24 -0.59
N LEU A 128 15.56 -12.19 -0.24
CA LEU A 128 14.10 -12.19 -0.39
C LEU A 128 13.68 -12.20 -1.87
N HIS A 129 14.38 -11.45 -2.72
CA HIS A 129 14.12 -11.43 -4.16
C HIS A 129 14.39 -12.79 -4.82
N ASP A 130 15.54 -13.41 -4.52
CA ASP A 130 15.94 -14.73 -5.03
C ASP A 130 14.99 -15.87 -4.57
N GLN A 131 14.19 -15.65 -3.52
CA GLN A 131 13.13 -16.57 -3.08
C GLN A 131 11.85 -16.38 -3.87
N ASN A 132 11.44 -15.14 -4.15
CA ASN A 132 10.25 -14.85 -4.96
C ASN A 132 10.37 -15.39 -6.40
N GLU A 133 11.56 -15.32 -7.04
CA GLU A 133 11.78 -15.88 -8.38
C GLU A 133 11.72 -17.42 -8.45
N LYS A 134 11.78 -18.12 -7.30
CA LYS A 134 11.68 -19.59 -7.24
C LYS A 134 10.26 -20.09 -7.00
N GLU A 135 9.35 -19.21 -6.63
CA GLU A 135 7.93 -19.53 -6.39
C GLU A 135 7.02 -19.19 -7.59
N ASP A 136 7.53 -18.45 -8.58
CA ASP A 136 6.94 -18.24 -9.91
C ASP A 136 7.44 -19.27 -10.94
#